data_AF-A0A1G3LE08-F1
#
_entry.id   AF-A0A1G3LE08-F1
#
_cell.length_a   1.000
_cell.length_b   1.000
_cell.length_c   1.000
_cell.angle_alpha   90.00
_cell.angle_beta   90.00
_cell.angle_gamma   90.00
#
_symmetry.space_group_name_H-M   'P 1'
#
loop_
_entity.id
_entity.type
_entity.pdbx_description
1 polymer ?
#
loop_
_entity_poly.entity_id
_entity_poly.type
_entity_poly.pdbx_seq_one_letter_code
_entity_poly.pdbx_strand_id
1 'polypeptide(L)' 'MSEHYKNTNQNEEKETPIIFVIGILLICFALIPLLYGLIQSQFQTVIFGGIAILIGLIFFAIGYLQIKKQNK' A
#
# COMPACT_ATOMS: atom_id res chain seq x y z
N MET A 1 2.56 3.60 50.59
CA MET A 1 3.47 2.95 49.62
C MET A 1 2.65 2.73 48.36
N SER A 2 2.60 3.73 47.49
CA SER A 2 1.68 3.79 46.36
C SER A 2 2.42 4.43 45.21
N GLU A 3 3.16 3.64 44.44
CA GLU A 3 3.73 4.13 43.20
C GLU A 3 3.77 3.04 42.14
N HIS A 4 3.18 3.42 41.00
CA HIS A 4 3.39 2.90 39.65
C HIS A 4 2.78 1.54 39.28
N TYR A 5 1.46 1.60 39.08
CA TYR A 5 0.79 0.94 37.95
C TYR A 5 1.49 1.39 36.64
N LYS A 6 2.52 0.66 36.21
CA LYS A 6 3.12 0.83 34.88
C LYS A 6 2.21 0.15 33.87
N ASN A 7 1.12 0.84 33.53
CA ASN A 7 0.20 0.48 32.46
C ASN A 7 0.95 0.58 31.13
N THR A 8 1.73 -0.47 30.83
CA THR A 8 2.46 -0.61 29.58
C THR A 8 1.49 -1.20 28.57
N ASN A 9 0.49 -0.41 28.19
CA ASN A 9 -0.20 -0.59 26.91
C ASN A 9 0.80 -0.17 25.82
N GLN A 10 1.77 -1.04 25.55
CA GLN A 10 2.48 -1.04 24.28
C GLN A 10 1.48 -1.55 23.22
N ASN A 11 0.53 -0.69 22.87
CA ASN A 11 -0.04 -0.70 21.53
C ASN A 11 1.09 -0.23 20.60
N GLU A 12 2.05 -1.11 20.34
CA GLU A 12 2.84 -1.06 19.11
C GLU A 12 1.91 -1.50 17.97
N GLU A 13 0.85 -0.73 17.75
CA GLU A 13 0.09 -0.78 16.53
C GLU A 13 1.07 -0.28 15.48
N LYS A 14 1.77 -1.21 14.83
CA LYS A 14 2.73 -0.92 13.77
C LYS A 14 2.01 -0.04 12.76
N GLU A 15 2.23 1.26 12.84
CA GLU A 15 1.55 2.25 12.02
C GLU A 15 1.81 1.83 10.57
N THR A 16 0.75 1.37 9.90
CA THR A 16 0.88 0.99 8.50
C THR A 16 1.19 2.29 7.76
N PRO A 17 2.35 2.40 7.10
CA PRO A 17 2.73 3.65 6.49
C PRO A 17 1.67 3.98 5.44
N ILE A 18 1.17 5.23 5.47
CA ILE A 18 0.07 5.71 4.61
C ILE A 18 0.35 5.39 3.13
N ILE A 19 1.62 5.37 2.75
CA ILE A 19 2.09 5.02 1.40
C ILE A 19 1.67 3.62 0.94
N PHE A 20 1.52 2.67 1.88
CA PHE A 20 1.03 1.33 1.64
C PHE A 20 -0.45 1.33 1.26
N VAL A 21 -1.25 2.10 2.00
CA VAL A 21 -2.68 2.28 1.73
C VAL A 21 -2.89 2.98 0.38
N ILE A 22 -2.11 4.03 0.10
CA ILE A 22 -2.13 4.74 -1.19
C ILE A 22 -1.75 3.78 -2.35
N GLY A 23 -0.72 2.95 -2.16
CA GLY A 23 -0.30 1.97 -3.17
C GLY A 23 -1.40 0.96 -3.51
N ILE A 24 -2.08 0.42 -2.49
CA ILE A 24 -3.20 -0.52 -2.67
C ILE A 24 -4.37 0.17 -3.39
N LEU A 25 -4.74 1.38 -2.96
CA LEU A 25 -5.80 2.16 -3.61
C LEU A 25 -5.51 2.39 -5.09
N LEU A 26 -4.28 2.77 -5.44
CA LEU A 26 -3.87 2.95 -6.83
C LEU A 26 -3.99 1.65 -7.63
N ILE A 27 -3.61 0.50 -7.08
CA ILE A 27 -3.74 -0.80 -7.74
C ILE A 27 -5.22 -1.14 -7.96
N CYS A 28 -6.08 -0.93 -6.96
CA CYS A 28 -7.52 -1.15 -7.09
C CYS A 28 -8.13 -0.27 -8.18
N PHE A 29 -7.78 1.01 -8.23
CA PHE A 29 -8.26 1.91 -9.28
C PHE A 29 -7.69 1.57 -10.65
N ALA A 30 -6.45 1.11 -10.74
CA ALA A 30 -5.81 0.69 -11.98
C ALA A 30 -6.37 -0.63 -12.55
N LEU A 31 -6.97 -1.46 -11.70
CA LEU A 31 -7.64 -2.68 -12.14
C LEU A 31 -8.84 -2.37 -13.07
N ILE A 32 -9.60 -1.32 -12.78
CA ILE A 32 -10.79 -0.93 -13.54
C ILE A 32 -10.47 -0.65 -15.03
N PRO A 33 -9.55 0.27 -15.39
CA PRO A 33 -9.17 0.51 -16.77
C PRO A 33 -8.45 -0.69 -17.39
N LEU A 34 -7.76 -1.52 -16.60
CA LEU A 34 -7.11 -2.73 -17.11
C LEU A 34 -8.15 -3.78 -17.55
N LEU A 35 -9.15 -4.08 -16.72
CA LEU A 35 -10.26 -4.97 -17.10
C LEU A 35 -11.06 -4.38 -18.28
N TYR A 36 -11.36 -3.09 -18.24
CA TYR A 36 -12.08 -2.41 -19.31
C TYR A 36 -11.31 -2.47 -20.65
N GLY A 37 -10.01 -2.17 -20.62
CA GLY A 37 -9.13 -2.25 -21.78
C GLY A 37 -9.01 -3.67 -22.33
N LEU A 38 -9.00 -4.68 -21.44
CA LEU A 38 -8.95 -6.09 -21.83
C LEU A 38 -10.25 -6.51 -22.52
N ILE A 39 -11.41 -6.14 -21.97
CA ILE A 39 -12.73 -6.46 -22.55
C ILE A 39 -12.90 -5.78 -23.91
N GLN A 40 -12.46 -4.53 -24.06
CA GLN A 40 -12.60 -3.78 -25.31
C GLN A 40 -11.43 -3.96 -26.30
N SER A 41 -10.44 -4.82 -25.99
CA SER A 41 -9.20 -4.98 -26.78
C SER A 41 -8.45 -3.66 -27.06
N GLN A 42 -8.62 -2.67 -26.18
CA GLN A 42 -7.94 -1.38 -26.28
C GLN A 42 -6.57 -1.48 -25.59
N PHE A 43 -5.55 -1.85 -26.36
CA PHE A 43 -4.18 -2.02 -25.86
C PHE A 43 -3.63 -0.78 -25.15
N GLN A 44 -4.01 0.43 -25.59
CA GLN A 44 -3.58 1.67 -24.93
C GLN A 44 -4.06 1.74 -23.47
N THR A 45 -5.32 1.39 -23.23
CA THR A 45 -5.93 1.40 -21.88
C THR A 45 -5.34 0.32 -20.99
N VAL A 46 -5.04 -0.85 -21.55
CA VAL A 46 -4.34 -1.94 -20.85
C VAL A 46 -2.93 -1.52 -20.44
N ILE A 47 -2.17 -0.87 -21.34
CA ILE A 47 -0.82 -0.37 -21.06
C ILE A 47 -0.87 0.67 -19.94
N PHE A 48 -1.81 1.63 -20.01
CA PHE A 48 -2.00 2.63 -18.95
C PHE A 48 -2.32 2.00 -17.60
N GLY A 49 -3.25 1.04 -17.57
CA GLY A 49 -3.58 0.28 -16.36
C GLY A 49 -2.37 -0.49 -15.81
N GLY A 50 -1.59 -1.14 -16.69
CA GLY A 50 -0.38 -1.86 -16.32
C GLY A 50 0.70 -0.96 -15.71
N ILE A 51 0.91 0.23 -16.27
CA ILE A 51 1.85 1.23 -15.72
C ILE A 51 1.37 1.71 -14.34
N ALA A 52 0.08 1.98 -14.18
CA ALA A 52 -0.47 2.40 -12.89
C ALA A 52 -0.32 1.32 -11.80
N ILE A 53 -0.49 0.04 -12.16
CA ILE A 53 -0.21 -1.09 -11.24
C ILE A 53 1.28 -1.14 -10.86
N LEU A 54 2.18 -0.98 -11.83
CA LEU A 54 3.63 -0.93 -11.58
C LEU A 54 4.00 0.17 -10.57
N ILE A 55 3.41 1.36 -10.72
CA ILE A 55 3.61 2.48 -9.79
C ILE A 55 3.08 2.13 -8.40
N GLY A 56 1.88 1.52 -8.31
CA GLY A 56 1.34 1.06 -7.04
C GLY A 56 2.23 0.02 -6.34
N LEU A 57 2.84 -0.89 -7.09
CA LEU A 57 3.80 -1.88 -6.58
C LEU A 57 5.10 -1.21 -6.06
N ILE A 58 5.56 -0.14 -6.71
CA ILE A 58 6.71 0.64 -6.22
C ILE A 58 6.36 1.27 -4.86
N PHE A 59 5.18 1.87 -4.72
CA PHE A 59 4.73 2.42 -3.43
C PHE A 59 4.61 1.34 -2.35
N PHE A 60 4.12 0.16 -2.72
CA PHE A 60 4.06 -1.00 -1.83
C PHE A 60 5.45 -1.43 -1.36
N ALA A 61 6.42 -1.52 -2.28
CA ALA A 61 7.81 -1.86 -1.96
C ALA A 61 8.48 -0.81 -1.05
N ILE A 62 8.21 0.48 -1.28
CA ILE A 62 8.68 1.58 -0.43
C ILE A 62 8.06 1.47 0.97
N GLY A 63 6.75 1.24 1.06
CA GLY A 63 6.05 1.02 2.34
C GLY A 63 6.62 -0.17 3.10
N TYR A 64 6.88 -1.27 2.40
CA TYR A 64 7.50 -2.47 2.99
C TYR A 64 8.92 -2.20 3.51
N LEU A 65 9.73 -1.43 2.77
CA LEU A 65 11.06 -1.01 3.22
C LEU A 65 11.00 -0.09 4.45
N GLN A 66 10.01 0.80 4.55
CA GLN A 66 9.80 1.63 5.74
C GLN A 66 9.43 0.79 6.97
N ILE A 67 8.51 -0.16 6.82
CA ILE A 67 8.14 -1.09 7.91
C ILE A 67 9.37 -1.90 8.35
N LYS A 68 10.17 -2.39 7.41
CA LYS A 68 11.40 -3.14 7.72
C LYS A 68 12.43 -2.27 8.46
N LYS A 69 12.52 -0.98 8.14
CA LYS A 69 13.41 -0.03 8.81
C LYS A 69 12.91 0.35 10.22
N GLN A 70 11.60 0.41 10.44
CA GLN A 70 11.04 0.67 11.77
C GLN A 70 11.15 -0.53 12.72
N ASN A 71 11.25 -1.76 12.20
CA ASN A 71 11.40 -2.98 13.01
C ASN A 71 12.87 -3.36 13.32
N LYS A 72 13.85 -2.50 13.01
CA LYS A 72 15.29 -2.77 13.24
C LYS A 72 15.89 -1.66 14.10
#